data_AF-A0A2P5BT21-F1
#
_entry.id   AF-A0A2P5BT21-F1
#
_cell.length_a   1.000
_cell.length_b   1.000
_cell.length_c   1.000
_cell.angle_alpha   90.00
_cell.angle_beta   90.00
_cell.angle_gamma   90.00
#
_symmetry.space_group_name_H-M   'P 1'
#
loop_
_entity.id
_entity.type
_entity.pdbx_description
1 polymer ?
#
loop_
_entity_poly.entity_id
_entity_poly.type
_entity_poly.pdbx_seq_one_letter_code
_entity_poly.pdbx_strand_id
1 'polypeptide(L)'
;MQVFQLPSSKPHKFCRLTNFVILSSSVCILYFLGCLFVVHNEFMRTYLSSQDVFSQPTSLKHIVFGIASSKNSWAKGQDYVKLWWKPAQMRGCVFLEEDIPPERQRNPTNDSTSLPPICLSGDTSRFRYTYKWGYRSEIRVARVVSETVALNHSDVRWYVFGDDDTVFFPENLVKTLSKYDHGLWYYIGTNSESYEQNTFLGYGMAFAGAGFAISYPLAKVLAKVFDSCIERYPHLYGGDSRVYSCIAELGVGLTREPGFHQAPRRQCCDLLRSSAGEVLDVAIRECKEEELIYMHP
;
A
#
# COMPACT_ATOMS: atom_id res chain seq x y z
N MET A 1 -25.80 78.50 -48.28
CA MET A 1 -24.66 77.68 -47.81
C MET A 1 -25.20 76.36 -47.27
N GLN A 2 -24.46 75.29 -47.50
CA GLN A 2 -24.91 73.90 -47.54
C GLN A 2 -25.70 73.40 -46.32
N VAL A 3 -26.77 72.68 -46.62
CA VAL A 3 -27.49 71.78 -45.72
C VAL A 3 -26.54 70.62 -45.38
N PHE A 4 -26.09 70.53 -44.13
CA PHE A 4 -25.45 69.32 -43.61
C PHE A 4 -26.54 68.41 -43.04
N GLN A 5 -26.82 67.30 -43.72
CA GLN A 5 -27.59 66.20 -43.15
C GLN A 5 -26.70 65.43 -42.15
N LEU A 6 -27.14 65.33 -40.89
CA LEU A 6 -26.58 64.36 -39.95
C LEU A 6 -27.02 62.94 -40.36
N PRO A 7 -26.14 61.92 -40.25
CA PRO A 7 -26.53 60.55 -40.49
C PRO A 7 -27.44 60.05 -39.36
N SER A 8 -28.56 59.45 -39.74
CA SER A 8 -29.43 58.67 -38.86
C SER A 8 -28.64 57.52 -38.22
N SER A 9 -28.52 57.54 -36.90
CA SER A 9 -28.08 56.35 -36.14
C SER A 9 -29.23 55.34 -36.10
N LYS A 10 -29.03 54.19 -36.76
CA LYS A 10 -29.93 53.05 -36.61
C LYS A 10 -29.78 52.48 -35.18
N PRO A 11 -30.87 52.09 -34.50
CA PRO A 11 -30.75 51.43 -33.21
C PRO A 11 -30.14 50.04 -33.44
N HIS A 12 -28.94 49.82 -32.92
CA HIS A 12 -28.25 48.55 -33.06
C HIS A 12 -29.01 47.43 -32.33
N LYS A 13 -29.20 46.31 -33.03
CA LYS A 13 -29.77 45.01 -32.60
C LYS A 13 -28.96 44.32 -31.48
N PHE A 14 -28.40 45.04 -30.53
CA PHE A 14 -27.52 44.49 -29.48
C PHE A 14 -28.28 43.88 -28.30
N CYS A 15 -29.56 44.25 -28.11
CA CYS A 15 -30.33 43.88 -26.91
C CYS A 15 -30.82 42.42 -26.88
N ARG A 16 -31.06 41.78 -28.04
CA ARG A 16 -31.61 40.40 -28.07
C ARG A 16 -30.55 39.32 -27.82
N LEU A 17 -29.31 39.52 -28.28
CA LEU A 17 -28.25 38.53 -28.11
C LEU A 17 -27.77 38.47 -26.66
N THR A 18 -27.61 39.63 -26.01
CA THR A 18 -27.25 39.71 -24.59
C THR A 18 -28.28 39.03 -23.69
N ASN A 19 -29.57 39.25 -23.93
CA ASN A 19 -30.64 38.58 -23.18
C ASN A 19 -30.63 37.05 -23.38
N PHE A 20 -30.30 36.56 -24.58
CA PHE A 20 -30.19 35.14 -24.86
C PHE A 20 -28.99 34.50 -24.14
N VAL A 21 -27.85 35.20 -24.11
CA VAL A 21 -26.64 34.77 -23.39
C VAL A 21 -26.88 34.73 -21.88
N ILE A 22 -27.56 35.74 -21.31
CA ILE A 22 -27.91 35.79 -19.89
C ILE A 22 -28.89 34.67 -19.52
N LEU A 23 -29.89 34.40 -20.36
CA LEU A 23 -30.85 33.33 -20.11
C LEU A 23 -30.16 31.96 -20.17
N SER A 24 -29.31 31.74 -21.18
CA SER A 24 -28.55 30.51 -21.33
C SER A 24 -27.58 30.29 -20.15
N SER A 25 -26.86 31.32 -19.71
CA SER A 25 -25.94 31.20 -18.58
C SER A 25 -26.70 30.95 -17.27
N SER A 26 -27.86 31.58 -17.08
CA SER A 26 -28.71 31.37 -15.90
C SER A 26 -29.24 29.94 -15.83
N VAL A 27 -29.66 29.36 -16.97
CA VAL A 27 -30.10 27.96 -17.05
C VAL A 27 -28.94 27.00 -16.75
N CYS A 28 -27.74 27.26 -17.28
CA CYS A 28 -26.56 26.46 -16.97
C CYS A 28 -26.21 26.51 -15.47
N ILE A 29 -26.24 27.68 -14.84
CA ILE A 29 -25.96 27.83 -13.40
C ILE A 29 -26.99 27.05 -12.57
N LEU A 30 -28.28 27.15 -12.90
CA LEU A 30 -29.31 26.40 -12.19
C LEU A 30 -29.16 24.88 -12.37
N TYR A 31 -28.75 24.44 -13.57
CA TYR A 31 -28.43 23.02 -13.82
C TYR A 31 -27.24 22.56 -12.97
N PHE A 32 -26.15 23.33 -12.94
CA PHE A 32 -24.98 23.03 -12.11
C PHE A 32 -25.32 22.99 -10.62
N LEU A 33 -26.10 23.95 -10.12
CA LEU A 33 -26.56 23.96 -8.73
C LEU A 33 -27.47 22.77 -8.42
N GLY A 34 -28.36 22.39 -9.35
CA GLY A 34 -29.18 21.19 -9.25
C GLY A 34 -28.34 19.91 -9.18
N CYS A 35 -27.33 19.77 -10.04
CA CYS A 35 -26.39 18.66 -10.00
C CYS A 35 -25.62 18.62 -8.67
N LEU A 36 -25.12 19.75 -8.18
CA LEU A 36 -24.43 19.85 -6.89
C LEU A 36 -25.34 19.45 -5.74
N PHE A 37 -26.62 19.84 -5.76
CA PHE A 37 -27.59 19.48 -4.74
C PHE A 37 -27.94 17.98 -4.76
N VAL A 38 -28.08 17.38 -5.94
CA VAL A 38 -28.30 15.93 -6.08
C VAL A 38 -27.09 15.14 -5.59
N VAL A 39 -25.88 15.54 -5.98
CA VAL A 39 -24.63 14.92 -5.52
C VAL A 39 -24.46 15.07 -4.01
N HIS A 40 -24.78 16.25 -3.46
CA HIS A 40 -24.71 16.49 -2.02
C HIS A 40 -25.71 15.64 -1.26
N ASN A 41 -26.95 15.49 -1.74
CA ASN A 41 -27.95 14.63 -1.08
C ASN A 41 -27.58 13.15 -1.14
N GLU A 42 -27.08 12.66 -2.27
CA GLU A 42 -26.56 11.28 -2.36
C GLU A 42 -25.35 11.07 -1.44
N PHE A 43 -24.47 12.06 -1.35
CA PHE A 43 -23.34 12.05 -0.42
C PHE A 43 -23.82 12.02 1.05
N MET A 44 -24.77 12.89 1.43
CA MET A 44 -25.33 12.94 2.78
C MET A 44 -26.11 11.67 3.13
N ARG A 45 -26.82 11.07 2.17
CA ARG A 45 -27.53 9.80 2.35
C ARG A 45 -26.56 8.64 2.58
N THR A 46 -25.44 8.63 1.85
CA THR A 46 -24.36 7.66 2.03
C THR A 46 -23.68 7.86 3.39
N TYR A 47 -23.41 9.10 3.77
CA TYR A 47 -22.81 9.45 5.06
C TYR A 47 -23.69 9.03 6.25
N LEU A 48 -24.99 9.33 6.19
CA LEU A 48 -25.96 8.92 7.22
C LEU A 48 -26.12 7.39 7.28
N SER A 49 -26.05 6.69 6.13
CA SER A 49 -26.07 5.23 6.10
C SER A 49 -24.78 4.59 6.64
N SER A 50 -23.64 5.29 6.56
CA SER A 50 -22.35 4.80 7.08
C SER A 50 -22.18 4.98 8.59
N GLN A 51 -22.90 5.93 9.21
CA GLN A 51 -22.78 6.20 10.65
C GLN A 51 -23.48 5.15 11.54
N ASP A 52 -24.34 4.27 10.99
CA ASP A 52 -25.19 3.38 11.79
C ASP A 52 -24.81 1.89 11.72
N VAL A 53 -23.69 1.55 11.07
CA VAL A 53 -23.09 0.22 11.25
C VAL A 53 -22.12 0.31 12.42
N PHE A 54 -22.55 -0.12 13.61
CA PHE A 54 -21.66 -0.46 14.71
C PHE A 54 -20.74 -1.62 14.28
N SER A 55 -19.78 -1.34 13.41
CA SER A 55 -18.71 -2.24 13.05
C SER A 55 -17.93 -2.51 14.32
N GLN A 56 -17.82 -3.79 14.69
CA GLN A 56 -16.95 -4.24 15.78
C GLN A 56 -15.56 -3.57 15.64
N PRO A 57 -14.89 -3.17 16.72
CA PRO A 57 -13.57 -2.57 16.63
C PRO A 57 -12.58 -3.46 15.85
N THR A 58 -11.70 -2.84 15.06
CA THR A 58 -10.64 -3.59 14.36
C THR A 58 -9.73 -4.25 15.39
N SER A 59 -9.28 -5.46 15.07
CA SER A 59 -8.48 -6.32 15.94
C SER A 59 -7.63 -7.25 15.08
N LEU A 60 -6.68 -7.99 15.68
CA LEU A 60 -5.73 -8.82 14.94
C LEU A 60 -6.40 -9.85 14.03
N LYS A 61 -7.54 -10.41 14.44
CA LYS A 61 -8.31 -11.36 13.62
C LYS A 61 -8.81 -10.75 12.31
N HIS A 62 -8.84 -9.43 12.16
CA HIS A 62 -9.28 -8.75 10.94
C HIS A 62 -8.12 -8.45 9.97
N ILE A 63 -6.88 -8.70 10.39
CA ILE A 63 -5.67 -8.43 9.62
C ILE A 63 -5.14 -9.75 9.03
N VAL A 64 -4.63 -9.73 7.80
CA VAL A 64 -3.94 -10.86 7.17
C VAL A 64 -2.55 -10.39 6.76
N PHE A 65 -1.52 -11.16 7.14
CA PHE A 65 -0.12 -10.83 6.85
C PHE A 65 0.39 -11.59 5.62
N GLY A 66 1.04 -10.87 4.71
CA GLY A 66 1.85 -11.43 3.63
C GLY A 66 3.30 -11.05 3.84
N ILE A 67 4.12 -12.00 4.29
CA ILE A 67 5.54 -11.76 4.60
C ILE A 67 6.36 -12.25 3.42
N ALA A 68 7.09 -11.37 2.75
CA ALA A 68 7.99 -11.74 1.67
C ALA A 68 9.32 -12.25 2.24
N SER A 69 9.77 -13.42 1.79
CA SER A 69 11.02 -14.02 2.23
C SER A 69 11.66 -14.82 1.08
N SER A 70 12.85 -15.34 1.30
CA SER A 70 13.50 -16.28 0.41
C SER A 70 14.04 -17.49 1.16
N LYS A 71 14.30 -18.60 0.47
CA LYS A 71 14.91 -19.80 1.07
C LYS A 71 16.23 -19.47 1.78
N ASN A 72 16.98 -18.51 1.26
CA ASN A 72 18.28 -18.11 1.81
C ASN A 72 18.14 -17.17 3.02
N SER A 73 17.20 -16.23 2.99
CA SER A 73 17.00 -15.25 4.07
C SER A 73 16.20 -15.83 5.24
N TRP A 74 15.26 -16.75 4.96
CA TRP A 74 14.31 -17.24 5.95
C TRP A 74 14.94 -17.89 7.18
N ALA A 75 16.09 -18.55 7.00
CA ALA A 75 16.81 -19.17 8.11
C ALA A 75 17.13 -18.17 9.24
N LYS A 76 17.40 -16.90 8.88
CA LYS A 76 17.58 -15.77 9.80
C LYS A 76 16.24 -15.04 10.04
N GLY A 77 15.46 -14.83 8.98
CA GLY A 77 14.16 -14.16 9.02
C GLY A 77 13.18 -14.72 10.05
N GLN A 78 13.13 -16.05 10.19
CA GLN A 78 12.28 -16.71 11.19
C GLN A 78 12.56 -16.24 12.63
N ASP A 79 13.80 -15.88 12.95
CA ASP A 79 14.15 -15.43 14.30
C ASP A 79 13.56 -14.04 14.58
N TYR A 80 13.42 -13.19 13.56
CA TYR A 80 12.74 -11.90 13.66
C TYR A 80 11.23 -12.07 13.75
N VAL A 81 10.65 -12.90 12.88
CA VAL A 81 9.20 -13.14 12.83
C VAL A 81 8.67 -13.73 14.15
N LYS A 82 9.42 -14.62 14.80
CA LYS A 82 9.06 -15.20 16.12
C LYS A 82 8.84 -14.17 17.22
N LEU A 83 9.46 -12.99 17.12
CA LEU A 83 9.40 -11.97 18.17
C LEU A 83 8.03 -11.28 18.23
N TRP A 84 7.33 -11.19 17.09
CA TRP A 84 6.08 -10.45 16.99
C TRP A 84 4.90 -11.27 16.53
N TRP A 85 5.12 -12.43 15.90
CA TRP A 85 4.05 -13.31 15.50
C TRP A 85 3.36 -13.92 16.72
N LYS A 86 2.03 -13.82 16.77
CA LYS A 86 1.20 -14.39 17.83
C LYS A 86 0.39 -15.56 17.26
N PRO A 87 0.83 -16.81 17.51
CA PRO A 87 0.12 -18.00 17.07
C PRO A 87 -1.34 -18.00 17.51
N ALA A 88 -2.21 -18.60 16.70
CA ALA A 88 -3.67 -18.67 16.89
C ALA A 88 -4.42 -17.32 16.89
N GLN A 89 -3.76 -16.18 17.09
CA GLN A 89 -4.38 -14.84 17.04
C GLN A 89 -4.17 -14.15 15.70
N MET A 90 -3.05 -14.46 15.02
CA MET A 90 -2.66 -13.89 13.74
C MET A 90 -2.80 -14.91 12.62
N ARG A 91 -2.98 -14.39 11.40
CA ARG A 91 -3.22 -15.18 10.20
C ARG A 91 -2.52 -14.56 9.00
N GLY A 92 -2.09 -15.40 8.08
CA GLY A 92 -1.22 -14.99 6.99
C GLY A 92 -0.21 -16.08 6.64
N CYS A 93 0.78 -15.70 5.85
CA CYS A 93 1.82 -16.60 5.38
C CYS A 93 3.16 -15.89 5.20
N VAL A 94 4.23 -16.66 5.31
CA VAL A 94 5.55 -16.32 4.77
C VAL A 94 5.68 -16.95 3.40
N PHE A 95 5.99 -16.14 2.39
CA PHE A 95 6.05 -16.56 1.00
C PHE A 95 7.47 -16.82 0.54
N LEU A 96 7.74 -18.06 0.14
CA LEU A 96 9.04 -18.53 -0.36
C LEU A 96 8.94 -18.98 -1.82
N GLU A 97 10.07 -18.97 -2.53
CA GLU A 97 10.20 -19.49 -3.89
C GLU A 97 10.21 -21.03 -3.96
N GLU A 98 10.62 -21.70 -2.89
CA GLU A 98 10.80 -23.15 -2.83
C GLU A 98 10.55 -23.66 -1.41
N ASP A 99 10.21 -24.95 -1.31
CA ASP A 99 10.13 -25.64 -0.03
C ASP A 99 11.49 -25.69 0.69
N ILE A 100 11.42 -25.68 2.01
CA ILE A 100 12.59 -25.86 2.88
C ILE A 100 12.76 -27.35 3.15
N PRO A 101 13.89 -27.96 2.72
CA PRO A 101 14.15 -29.37 2.98
C PRO A 101 14.10 -29.67 4.48
N PRO A 102 13.57 -30.83 4.90
CA PRO A 102 13.43 -31.20 6.31
C PRO A 102 14.74 -31.06 7.12
N GLU A 103 15.87 -31.34 6.48
CA GLU A 103 17.22 -31.25 7.06
C GLU A 103 17.66 -29.83 7.44
N ARG A 104 17.08 -28.81 6.78
CA ARG A 104 17.38 -27.38 7.02
C ARG A 104 16.34 -26.73 7.94
N GLN A 105 15.29 -27.45 8.31
CA GLN A 105 14.33 -26.98 9.31
C GLN A 105 14.97 -27.12 10.69
N ARG A 106 15.35 -25.99 11.32
CA ARG A 106 15.81 -25.99 12.72
C ARG A 106 14.67 -26.49 13.61
N ASN A 107 14.91 -27.61 14.33
CA ASN A 107 14.06 -28.18 15.38
C ASN A 107 12.53 -28.16 15.09
N PRO A 108 12.00 -29.14 14.33
CA PRO A 108 10.59 -29.19 13.91
C PRO A 108 9.58 -29.29 15.06
N THR A 109 10.02 -29.73 16.24
CA THR A 109 9.15 -30.31 17.25
C THR A 109 8.55 -29.33 18.25
N ASN A 110 9.08 -28.10 18.38
CA ASN A 110 8.54 -27.07 19.29
C ASN A 110 8.33 -25.69 18.65
N ASP A 111 8.97 -25.38 17.52
CA ASP A 111 8.98 -24.03 16.91
C ASP A 111 7.95 -23.85 15.77
N SER A 112 7.39 -24.94 15.26
CA SER A 112 6.37 -24.90 14.21
C SER A 112 5.05 -24.27 14.67
N THR A 113 4.81 -24.22 15.99
CA THR A 113 3.65 -23.56 16.58
C THR A 113 3.88 -22.07 16.83
N SER A 114 5.12 -21.57 16.81
CA SER A 114 5.47 -20.16 17.10
C SER A 114 5.54 -19.29 15.84
N LEU A 115 5.58 -19.91 14.66
CA LEU A 115 5.77 -19.26 13.36
C LEU A 115 4.48 -19.19 12.53
N PRO A 116 4.39 -18.24 11.57
CA PRO A 116 3.36 -18.27 10.54
C PRO A 116 3.54 -19.48 9.61
N PRO A 117 2.47 -19.95 8.96
CA PRO A 117 2.57 -20.92 7.88
C PRO A 117 3.48 -20.44 6.74
N ILE A 118 4.16 -21.39 6.09
CA ILE A 118 4.91 -21.13 4.87
C ILE A 118 3.98 -21.38 3.67
N CYS A 119 3.92 -20.40 2.77
CA CYS A 119 3.25 -20.50 1.48
C CYS A 119 4.29 -20.47 0.35
N LEU A 120 4.08 -21.27 -0.69
CA LEU A 120 4.91 -21.23 -1.89
C LEU A 120 4.36 -20.22 -2.88
N SER A 121 5.20 -19.30 -3.33
CA SER A 121 4.85 -18.39 -4.41
C SER A 121 4.73 -19.13 -5.74
N GLY A 122 3.79 -18.69 -6.57
CA GLY A 122 3.59 -19.25 -7.90
C GLY A 122 4.69 -18.86 -8.88
N ASP A 123 4.76 -19.60 -9.99
CA ASP A 123 5.73 -19.33 -11.05
C ASP A 123 5.54 -17.92 -11.66
N THR A 124 6.66 -17.24 -11.85
CA THR A 124 6.73 -15.89 -12.44
C THR A 124 7.51 -15.84 -13.75
N SER A 125 7.89 -17.01 -14.30
CA SER A 125 8.66 -17.12 -15.55
C SER A 125 8.02 -16.37 -16.73
N ARG A 126 6.70 -16.30 -16.77
CA ARG A 126 5.93 -15.60 -17.82
C ARG A 126 6.10 -14.08 -17.85
N PHE A 127 6.47 -13.45 -16.73
CA PHE A 127 6.59 -11.99 -16.65
C PHE A 127 7.91 -11.50 -17.21
N ARG A 128 7.90 -10.42 -17.98
CA ARG A 128 9.14 -9.81 -18.48
C ARG A 128 9.85 -9.03 -17.37
N TYR A 129 11.18 -9.11 -17.33
CA TYR A 129 12.03 -8.29 -16.46
C TYR A 129 13.14 -7.70 -17.32
N THR A 130 13.22 -6.37 -17.38
CA THR A 130 14.14 -5.65 -18.28
C THR A 130 15.07 -4.69 -17.52
N TYR A 131 14.95 -4.58 -16.20
CA TYR A 131 15.88 -3.79 -15.41
C TYR A 131 17.23 -4.54 -15.31
N LYS A 132 18.33 -3.87 -15.68
CA LYS A 132 19.63 -4.54 -15.90
C LYS A 132 20.36 -4.96 -14.62
N TRP A 133 20.19 -4.21 -13.53
CA TRP A 133 20.98 -4.34 -12.29
C TRP A 133 20.11 -4.68 -11.09
N GLY A 134 19.07 -5.50 -11.29
CA GLY A 134 18.16 -5.90 -10.22
C GLY A 134 17.80 -7.37 -10.33
N TYR A 135 17.04 -7.84 -9.34
CA TYR A 135 16.72 -9.25 -9.23
C TYR A 135 15.36 -9.56 -9.84
N ARG A 136 15.29 -10.57 -10.70
CA ARG A 136 14.03 -11.05 -11.28
C ARG A 136 13.04 -11.55 -10.20
N SER A 137 13.56 -12.00 -9.05
CA SER A 137 12.78 -12.41 -7.87
C SER A 137 11.86 -11.31 -7.34
N GLU A 138 12.14 -10.04 -7.64
CA GLU A 138 11.29 -8.91 -7.25
C GLU A 138 9.87 -8.98 -7.83
N ILE A 139 9.69 -9.69 -8.95
CA ILE A 139 8.36 -9.96 -9.50
C ILE A 139 7.57 -10.88 -8.55
N ARG A 140 8.23 -11.92 -8.02
CA ARG A 140 7.63 -12.84 -7.05
C ARG A 140 7.31 -12.12 -5.75
N VAL A 141 8.24 -11.30 -5.24
CA VAL A 141 8.03 -10.48 -4.04
C VAL A 141 6.79 -9.59 -4.21
N ALA A 142 6.64 -8.90 -5.35
CA ALA A 142 5.43 -8.12 -5.62
C ALA A 142 4.15 -8.98 -5.55
N ARG A 143 4.17 -10.17 -6.16
CA ARG A 143 3.01 -11.09 -6.24
C ARG A 143 2.56 -11.65 -4.90
N VAL A 144 3.35 -11.53 -3.83
CA VAL A 144 2.90 -11.79 -2.45
C VAL A 144 1.60 -11.04 -2.13
N VAL A 145 1.39 -9.84 -2.69
CA VAL A 145 0.14 -9.09 -2.54
C VAL A 145 -1.07 -9.87 -3.08
N SER A 146 -1.04 -10.28 -4.34
CA SER A 146 -2.13 -11.06 -4.95
C SER A 146 -2.27 -12.45 -4.34
N GLU A 147 -1.16 -13.09 -3.97
CA GLU A 147 -1.14 -14.44 -3.42
C GLU A 147 -1.73 -14.47 -1.99
N THR A 148 -1.43 -13.47 -1.17
CA THR A 148 -2.04 -13.31 0.16
C THR A 148 -3.56 -13.09 0.06
N VAL A 149 -4.02 -12.33 -0.94
CA VAL A 149 -5.45 -12.15 -1.20
C VAL A 149 -6.11 -13.45 -1.67
N ALA A 150 -5.38 -14.27 -2.44
CA ALA A 150 -5.85 -15.56 -2.95
C ALA A 150 -6.05 -16.62 -1.85
N LEU A 151 -5.44 -16.46 -0.67
CA LEU A 151 -5.72 -17.30 0.51
C LEU A 151 -7.17 -17.20 0.99
N ASN A 152 -7.92 -16.18 0.56
CA ASN A 152 -9.36 -16.04 0.72
C ASN A 152 -9.86 -16.18 2.18
N HIS A 153 -9.12 -15.62 3.13
CA HIS A 153 -9.58 -15.49 4.52
C HIS A 153 -10.90 -14.71 4.59
N SER A 154 -11.79 -15.11 5.52
CA SER A 154 -13.05 -14.44 5.80
C SER A 154 -12.86 -13.24 6.74
N ASP A 155 -13.78 -12.28 6.74
CA ASP A 155 -13.80 -11.15 7.71
C ASP A 155 -12.45 -10.39 7.74
N VAL A 156 -11.91 -10.08 6.56
CA VAL A 156 -10.66 -9.33 6.40
C VAL A 156 -10.98 -7.86 6.24
N ARG A 157 -10.24 -7.01 6.94
CA ARG A 157 -10.30 -5.55 6.83
C ARG A 157 -9.03 -4.97 6.24
N TRP A 158 -7.89 -5.58 6.57
CA TRP A 158 -6.57 -5.10 6.17
C TRP A 158 -5.68 -6.28 5.76
N TYR A 159 -4.96 -6.09 4.66
CA TYR A 159 -3.81 -6.91 4.30
C TYR A 159 -2.55 -6.11 4.64
N VAL A 160 -1.65 -6.71 5.40
CA VAL A 160 -0.40 -6.08 5.85
C VAL A 160 0.77 -6.86 5.27
N PHE A 161 1.75 -6.14 4.74
CA PHE A 161 2.87 -6.70 4.02
C PHE A 161 4.18 -6.17 4.60
N GLY A 162 5.21 -7.00 4.59
CA GLY A 162 6.57 -6.65 5.00
C GLY A 162 7.54 -7.77 4.64
N ASP A 163 8.82 -7.53 4.85
CA ASP A 163 9.89 -8.50 4.62
C ASP A 163 10.11 -9.39 5.86
N ASP A 164 10.90 -10.45 5.73
CA ASP A 164 11.20 -11.39 6.83
C ASP A 164 12.12 -10.81 7.92
N ASP A 165 12.67 -9.63 7.70
CA ASP A 165 13.41 -8.81 8.66
C ASP A 165 12.60 -7.58 9.15
N THR A 166 11.33 -7.47 8.76
CA THR A 166 10.40 -6.46 9.26
C THR A 166 9.75 -6.91 10.58
N VAL A 167 9.71 -6.00 11.56
CA VAL A 167 9.08 -6.23 12.86
C VAL A 167 7.82 -5.40 13.01
N PHE A 168 6.69 -6.06 13.28
CA PHE A 168 5.44 -5.38 13.58
C PHE A 168 5.18 -5.34 15.08
N PHE A 169 4.57 -4.27 15.56
CA PHE A 169 4.02 -4.18 16.93
C PHE A 169 2.50 -4.40 16.84
N PRO A 170 1.98 -5.62 17.05
CA PRO A 170 0.63 -5.98 16.61
C PRO A 170 -0.47 -5.10 17.21
N GLU A 171 -0.37 -4.78 18.49
CA GLU A 171 -1.32 -3.89 19.19
C GLU A 171 -1.30 -2.47 18.62
N ASN A 172 -0.09 -1.93 18.35
CA ASN A 172 0.08 -0.60 17.77
C ASN A 172 -0.40 -0.56 16.33
N LEU A 173 -0.16 -1.62 15.57
CA LEU A 173 -0.64 -1.78 14.20
C LEU A 173 -2.17 -1.78 14.16
N VAL A 174 -2.83 -2.56 15.03
CA VAL A 174 -4.29 -2.55 15.18
C VAL A 174 -4.80 -1.16 15.51
N LYS A 175 -4.20 -0.51 16.52
CA LYS A 175 -4.58 0.85 16.93
C LYS A 175 -4.43 1.84 15.78
N THR A 176 -3.36 1.71 14.99
CA THR A 176 -3.07 2.58 13.85
C THR A 176 -4.08 2.39 12.74
N LEU A 177 -4.34 1.15 12.33
CA LEU A 177 -5.30 0.84 11.27
C LEU A 177 -6.75 1.10 11.69
N SER A 178 -7.05 1.12 13.00
CA SER A 178 -8.38 1.48 13.53
C SER A 178 -8.74 2.95 13.32
N LYS A 179 -7.78 3.81 12.94
CA LYS A 179 -8.04 5.22 12.59
C LYS A 179 -8.76 5.38 11.25
N TYR A 180 -8.73 4.35 10.40
CA TYR A 180 -9.18 4.41 9.01
C TYR A 180 -10.44 3.57 8.80
N ASP A 181 -11.33 4.05 7.94
CA ASP A 181 -12.48 3.27 7.49
C ASP A 181 -12.02 2.18 6.52
N HIS A 182 -11.93 0.95 7.02
CA HIS A 182 -11.55 -0.23 6.25
C HIS A 182 -12.47 -0.55 5.05
N GLY A 183 -13.66 0.06 4.95
CA GLY A 183 -14.53 -0.02 3.78
C GLY A 183 -14.11 0.87 2.61
N LEU A 184 -13.19 1.82 2.83
CA LEU A 184 -12.64 2.70 1.82
C LEU A 184 -11.30 2.20 1.28
N TRP A 185 -10.86 2.80 0.18
CA TRP A 185 -9.60 2.43 -0.48
C TRP A 185 -8.42 3.16 0.16
N TYR A 186 -7.60 2.38 0.86
CA TYR A 186 -6.37 2.86 1.50
C TYR A 186 -5.16 2.01 1.12
N TYR A 187 -4.09 2.70 0.77
CA TYR A 187 -2.72 2.20 0.70
C TYR A 187 -1.90 2.97 1.75
N ILE A 188 -1.59 2.34 2.87
CA ILE A 188 -1.03 2.97 4.07
C ILE A 188 0.40 2.50 4.27
N GLY A 189 1.32 3.42 4.56
CA GLY A 189 2.71 3.11 4.87
C GLY A 189 3.54 4.39 4.89
N THR A 190 4.85 4.28 4.70
CA THR A 190 5.72 5.44 4.50
C THR A 190 6.66 5.24 3.32
N ASN A 191 7.05 6.36 2.72
CA ASN A 191 8.22 6.41 1.87
C ASN A 191 9.50 6.29 2.71
N SER A 192 10.65 6.14 2.04
CA SER A 192 11.93 5.95 2.70
C SER A 192 12.37 7.15 3.53
N GLU A 193 13.12 6.91 4.60
CA GLU A 193 13.90 7.90 5.33
C GLU A 193 15.12 8.39 4.50
N SER A 194 15.50 7.66 3.44
CA SER A 194 16.59 8.00 2.55
C SER A 194 16.14 8.86 1.37
N TYR A 195 16.68 10.08 1.28
CA TYR A 195 16.40 11.01 0.18
C TYR A 195 16.70 10.41 -1.21
N GLU A 196 17.83 9.73 -1.39
CA GLU A 196 18.17 9.15 -2.70
C GLU A 196 17.31 7.94 -3.05
N GLN A 197 16.89 7.13 -2.07
CA GLN A 197 15.91 6.06 -2.35
C GLN A 197 14.59 6.65 -2.82
N ASN A 198 14.12 7.72 -2.18
CA ASN A 198 12.91 8.42 -2.64
C ASN A 198 13.07 9.07 -4.01
N THR A 199 14.23 9.66 -4.29
CA THR A 199 14.53 10.26 -5.60
C THR A 199 14.51 9.19 -6.71
N PHE A 200 14.99 7.99 -6.40
CA PHE A 200 15.07 6.89 -7.36
C PHE A 200 13.75 6.12 -7.51
N LEU A 201 13.03 5.84 -6.42
CA LEU A 201 11.86 4.94 -6.39
C LEU A 201 10.52 5.67 -6.25
N GLY A 202 10.53 6.91 -5.77
CA GLY A 202 9.35 7.76 -5.65
C GLY A 202 8.94 8.08 -4.21
N TYR A 203 8.50 9.31 -3.99
CA TYR A 203 7.98 9.79 -2.70
C TYR A 203 6.55 9.30 -2.38
N GLY A 204 5.86 8.72 -3.36
CA GLY A 204 4.49 8.22 -3.23
C GLY A 204 4.40 6.70 -3.02
N MET A 205 5.52 6.01 -2.84
CA MET A 205 5.58 4.55 -2.67
C MET A 205 5.79 4.22 -1.19
N ALA A 206 5.06 3.22 -0.67
CA ALA A 206 5.42 2.60 0.60
C ALA A 206 6.50 1.54 0.38
N PHE A 207 7.52 1.53 1.25
CA PHE A 207 8.62 0.57 1.19
C PHE A 207 8.30 -0.67 2.02
N ALA A 208 8.43 -1.87 1.45
CA ALA A 208 8.13 -3.13 2.13
C ALA A 208 9.00 -3.37 3.36
N GLY A 209 10.25 -2.92 3.35
CA GLY A 209 11.14 -2.99 4.53
C GLY A 209 10.69 -2.13 5.71
N ALA A 210 9.73 -1.21 5.53
CA ALA A 210 9.04 -0.53 6.64
C ALA A 210 7.71 -1.21 7.02
N GLY A 211 7.20 -2.05 6.13
CA GLY A 211 5.85 -2.54 6.08
C GLY A 211 4.87 -1.57 5.42
N PHE A 212 3.77 -2.12 4.91
CA PHE A 212 2.62 -1.34 4.43
C PHE A 212 1.31 -2.12 4.58
N ALA A 213 0.18 -1.42 4.54
CA ALA A 213 -1.15 -1.99 4.61
C ALA A 213 -2.02 -1.58 3.42
N ILE A 214 -2.84 -2.52 2.94
CA ILE A 214 -3.86 -2.29 1.92
C ILE A 214 -5.21 -2.66 2.51
N SER A 215 -6.17 -1.73 2.43
CA SER A 215 -7.57 -2.01 2.79
C SER A 215 -8.15 -3.18 1.98
N TYR A 216 -9.05 -3.96 2.58
CA TYR A 216 -9.68 -5.11 1.93
C TYR A 216 -10.25 -4.81 0.53
N PRO A 217 -11.13 -3.80 0.33
CA PRO A 217 -11.72 -3.57 -0.99
C PRO A 217 -10.68 -3.22 -2.06
N LEU A 218 -9.67 -2.42 -1.73
CA LEU A 218 -8.58 -2.11 -2.65
C LEU A 218 -7.76 -3.37 -3.00
N ALA A 219 -7.40 -4.18 -2.01
CA ALA A 219 -6.64 -5.41 -2.22
C ALA A 219 -7.38 -6.40 -3.14
N LYS A 220 -8.71 -6.53 -2.99
CA LYS A 220 -9.53 -7.40 -3.87
C LYS A 220 -9.56 -6.92 -5.31
N VAL A 221 -9.56 -5.62 -5.56
CA VAL A 221 -9.51 -5.06 -6.92
C VAL A 221 -8.10 -5.20 -7.49
N LEU A 222 -7.09 -4.81 -6.72
CA LEU A 222 -5.68 -4.91 -7.09
C LEU A 222 -5.35 -6.34 -7.52
N ALA A 223 -5.65 -7.35 -6.70
CA ALA A 223 -5.36 -8.75 -7.00
C ALA A 223 -5.94 -9.25 -8.33
N LYS A 224 -7.09 -8.71 -8.78
CA LYS A 224 -7.70 -9.08 -10.08
C LYS A 224 -6.94 -8.52 -11.27
N VAL A 225 -6.35 -7.34 -11.12
CA VAL A 225 -5.66 -6.63 -12.21
C VAL A 225 -4.14 -6.77 -12.15
N PHE A 226 -3.61 -7.24 -11.02
CA PHE A 226 -2.21 -7.11 -10.65
C PHE A 226 -1.25 -7.75 -11.65
N ASP A 227 -1.54 -8.97 -12.07
CA ASP A 227 -0.73 -9.70 -13.04
C ASP A 227 -0.63 -8.94 -14.37
N SER A 228 -1.74 -8.42 -14.91
CA SER A 228 -1.72 -7.60 -16.14
C SER A 228 -0.94 -6.30 -15.95
N CYS A 229 -0.98 -5.73 -14.74
CA CYS A 229 -0.27 -4.51 -14.41
C CYS A 229 1.24 -4.74 -14.34
N ILE A 230 1.69 -5.81 -13.67
CA ILE A 230 3.12 -6.16 -13.62
C ILE A 230 3.72 -6.31 -15.02
N GLU A 231 2.96 -6.86 -15.99
CA GLU A 231 3.41 -6.98 -17.38
C GLU A 231 3.67 -5.63 -18.07
N ARG A 232 2.99 -4.55 -17.65
CA ARG A 232 3.23 -3.19 -18.15
C ARG A 232 4.48 -2.55 -17.55
N TYR A 233 4.97 -3.07 -16.43
CA TYR A 233 6.12 -2.53 -15.68
C TYR A 233 7.34 -3.47 -15.63
N PRO A 234 7.82 -4.02 -16.77
CA PRO A 234 8.99 -4.90 -16.77
C PRO A 234 10.28 -4.16 -16.44
N HIS A 235 10.29 -2.83 -16.60
CA HIS A 235 11.44 -1.95 -16.41
C HIS A 235 11.63 -1.47 -14.97
N LEU A 236 10.69 -1.73 -14.06
CA LEU A 236 10.84 -1.31 -12.66
C LEU A 236 11.86 -2.20 -11.94
N TYR A 237 12.60 -1.59 -11.00
CA TYR A 237 13.63 -2.27 -10.22
C TYR A 237 13.03 -3.32 -9.28
N GLY A 238 12.30 -2.89 -8.24
CA GLY A 238 11.87 -3.72 -7.11
C GLY A 238 10.39 -4.13 -7.14
N GLY A 239 10.02 -4.96 -6.16
CA GLY A 239 8.63 -5.38 -5.94
C GLY A 239 7.73 -4.21 -5.52
N ASP A 240 8.20 -3.37 -4.61
CA ASP A 240 7.46 -2.21 -4.07
C ASP A 240 7.02 -1.25 -5.17
N SER A 241 7.92 -0.95 -6.11
CA SER A 241 7.61 -0.05 -7.23
C SER A 241 6.51 -0.61 -8.12
N ARG A 242 6.43 -1.94 -8.27
CA ARG A 242 5.35 -2.60 -9.02
C ARG A 242 4.04 -2.52 -8.27
N VAL A 243 4.03 -2.82 -6.97
CA VAL A 243 2.85 -2.68 -6.10
C VAL A 243 2.32 -1.25 -6.18
N TYR A 244 3.18 -0.27 -5.95
CA TYR A 244 2.83 1.15 -6.02
C TYR A 244 2.30 1.56 -7.40
N SER A 245 2.99 1.19 -8.49
CA SER A 245 2.54 1.56 -9.84
C SER A 245 1.14 1.01 -10.14
N CYS A 246 0.86 -0.23 -9.73
CA CYS A 246 -0.46 -0.84 -9.93
C CYS A 246 -1.54 -0.21 -9.06
N ILE A 247 -1.23 0.19 -7.83
CA ILE A 247 -2.16 0.92 -6.96
C ILE A 247 -2.42 2.33 -7.52
N ALA A 248 -1.39 2.99 -8.07
CA ALA A 248 -1.52 4.30 -8.69
C ALA A 248 -2.37 4.26 -9.97
N GLU A 249 -2.29 3.19 -10.78
CA GLU A 249 -3.21 2.99 -11.92
C GLU A 249 -4.69 2.89 -11.48
N LEU A 250 -4.96 2.43 -10.26
CA LEU A 250 -6.30 2.42 -9.66
C LEU A 250 -6.71 3.79 -9.08
N GLY A 251 -5.87 4.82 -9.21
CA GLY A 251 -6.14 6.17 -8.73
C GLY A 251 -5.94 6.36 -7.22
N VAL A 252 -5.25 5.44 -6.55
CA VAL A 252 -5.00 5.52 -5.10
C VAL A 252 -3.58 5.97 -4.83
N GLY A 253 -3.43 7.04 -4.06
CA GLY A 253 -2.13 7.52 -3.58
C GLY A 253 -1.77 6.93 -2.22
N LEU A 254 -0.48 7.02 -1.85
CA LEU A 254 -0.01 6.66 -0.52
C LEU A 254 -0.66 7.55 0.55
N THR A 255 -1.28 6.89 1.53
CA THR A 255 -1.67 7.47 2.80
C THR A 255 -0.49 7.34 3.75
N ARG A 256 0.26 8.43 3.92
CA ARG A 256 1.46 8.41 4.75
C ARG A 256 1.12 8.24 6.23
N GLU A 257 1.65 7.20 6.85
CA GLU A 257 1.49 6.91 8.27
C GLU A 257 2.86 6.88 8.96
N PRO A 258 3.15 7.83 9.85
CA PRO A 258 4.47 7.94 10.51
C PRO A 258 4.88 6.76 11.39
N GLY A 259 4.01 5.79 11.67
CA GLY A 259 4.32 4.60 12.48
C GLY A 259 4.97 3.45 11.71
N PHE A 260 5.15 3.58 10.40
CA PHE A 260 5.94 2.65 9.59
C PHE A 260 7.33 3.26 9.40
N HIS A 261 8.39 2.45 9.53
CA HIS A 261 9.78 2.94 9.53
C HIS A 261 10.71 1.96 8.83
N GLN A 262 11.58 2.45 7.94
CA GLN A 262 12.78 1.69 7.59
C GLN A 262 13.89 1.98 8.60
N ALA A 263 14.93 1.15 8.62
CA ALA A 263 16.11 1.45 9.40
C ALA A 263 16.67 2.84 9.01
N PRO A 264 17.10 3.68 9.97
CA PRO A 264 17.66 4.98 9.68
C PRO A 264 18.80 4.86 8.68
N ARG A 265 18.93 5.85 7.81
CA ARG A 265 19.87 5.80 6.71
C ARG A 265 21.32 5.55 7.19
N ARG A 266 21.98 4.54 6.61
CA ARG A 266 23.36 4.06 6.94
C ARG A 266 23.47 3.32 8.28
N GLN A 267 22.35 3.04 8.93
CA GLN A 267 22.34 2.29 10.17
C GLN A 267 21.54 1.01 9.97
N CYS A 268 22.03 -0.05 10.60
CA CYS A 268 21.39 -1.34 10.66
C CYS A 268 20.92 -1.58 12.09
N CYS A 269 19.85 -2.34 12.24
CA CYS A 269 19.24 -2.63 13.54
C CYS A 269 19.51 -4.07 13.93
N ASP A 270 19.99 -4.28 15.16
CA ASP A 270 20.00 -5.58 15.81
C ASP A 270 18.87 -5.65 16.82
N LEU A 271 18.12 -6.74 16.81
CA LEU A 271 17.18 -7.05 17.87
C LEU A 271 17.91 -7.81 18.98
N LEU A 272 18.01 -7.19 20.14
CA LEU A 272 18.61 -7.78 21.32
C LEU A 272 17.53 -8.55 22.08
N ARG A 273 17.85 -9.78 22.50
CA ARG A 273 16.96 -10.57 23.37
C ARG A 273 16.98 -9.94 24.76
N SER A 274 15.90 -9.25 25.13
CA SER A 274 15.72 -8.77 26.50
C SER A 274 15.43 -9.93 27.45
N SER A 275 16.01 -9.91 28.65
CA SER A 275 15.74 -10.91 29.69
C SER A 275 14.39 -10.73 30.38
N ALA A 276 13.74 -9.58 30.16
CA ALA A 276 12.36 -9.29 30.57
C ALA A 276 11.44 -9.41 29.35
N GLY A 277 10.55 -10.41 29.33
CA GLY A 277 9.75 -10.81 28.16
C GLY A 277 8.72 -9.80 27.61
N GLU A 278 8.73 -8.55 28.08
CA GLU A 278 7.81 -7.49 27.65
C GLU A 278 8.50 -6.36 26.85
N VAL A 279 9.83 -6.39 26.72
CA VAL A 279 10.61 -5.33 26.04
C VAL A 279 11.35 -5.90 24.84
N LEU A 280 11.17 -5.27 23.67
CA LEU A 280 11.99 -5.52 22.49
C LEU A 280 13.08 -4.44 22.43
N ASP A 281 14.32 -4.84 22.66
CA ASP A 281 15.47 -3.95 22.60
C ASP A 281 15.99 -3.89 21.15
N VAL A 282 15.93 -2.71 20.54
CA VAL A 282 16.44 -2.46 19.18
C VAL A 282 17.73 -1.65 19.28
N ALA A 283 18.85 -2.25 18.94
CA ALA A 283 20.14 -1.58 18.87
C ALA A 283 20.40 -1.07 17.46
N ILE A 284 20.58 0.25 17.33
CA ILE A 284 20.93 0.89 16.06
C ILE A 284 22.46 0.97 16.00
N ARG A 285 23.05 0.43 14.92
CA ARG A 285 24.50 0.37 14.71
C ARG A 285 24.87 0.70 13.27
N GLU A 286 26.16 0.85 12.99
CA GLU A 286 26.64 0.87 11.62
C GLU A 286 26.38 -0.48 10.94
N CYS A 287 26.04 -0.43 9.65
CA CYS A 287 25.92 -1.63 8.84
C CYS A 287 27.30 -2.27 8.64
N LYS A 288 27.34 -3.59 8.56
CA LYS A 288 28.56 -4.38 8.29
C LYS A 288 28.74 -4.57 6.79
N GLU A 289 29.95 -4.85 6.33
CA GLU A 289 30.31 -4.96 4.90
C GLU A 289 29.42 -5.92 4.10
N GLU A 290 28.91 -6.98 4.73
CA GLU A 290 28.03 -7.97 4.13
C GLU A 290 26.55 -7.56 4.06
N GLU A 291 26.16 -6.45 4.70
CA GLU A 291 24.77 -5.99 4.74
C GLU A 291 24.45 -5.11 3.53
N LEU A 292 23.29 -5.32 2.92
CA LEU A 292 22.89 -4.69 1.63
C LEU A 292 22.92 -3.15 1.64
N ILE A 293 22.84 -2.53 2.81
CA ILE A 293 22.79 -1.07 3.01
C ILE A 293 24.17 -0.52 3.38
N TYR A 294 25.19 -1.38 3.48
CA TYR A 294 26.57 -0.97 3.70
C TYR A 294 27.06 -0.06 2.57
N MET A 295 27.70 1.04 2.95
CA MET A 295 28.33 1.95 2.00
C MET A 295 29.83 1.77 2.11
N HIS A 296 30.47 1.35 1.02
CA HIS A 296 31.92 1.44 0.92
C HIS A 296 32.33 2.94 0.97
N PRO A 297 33.30 3.31 1.82
CA PRO A 297 33.77 4.69 1.95
C PRO A 297 34.34 5.26 0.64
#